data_AF-A0A378JZQ6-F1
#
_entry.id   AF-A0A378JZQ6-F1
#
_cell.length_a   1.000
_cell.length_b   1.000
_cell.length_c   1.000
_cell.angle_alpha   90.00
_cell.angle_beta   90.00
_cell.angle_gamma   90.00
#
_symmetry.space_group_name_H-M   'P 1'
#
loop_
_entity.id
_entity.type
_entity.pdbx_description
1 polymer ?
#
loop_
_entity_poly.entity_id
_entity_poly.type
_entity_poly.pdbx_seq_one_letter_code
_entity_poly.pdbx_strand_id
1 'polypeptide(L)'
;MLNEVGLNGEKKKSAHTNKNRESKTLFGALSLSTQTFYWKQAERGNSKVFIQFLHQLHKAKPNKKIVMIIDNGSIHRSKIVAKFVKKHEWIELFYLPPYSPEYNPIELFWKWLKRKIYGASGFSCIEQLIACLRKFIWHYNENRLIEPIQFQFNVYQKLL
;
A
#
# COMPACT_ATOMS: atom_id res chain seq x y z
N MET A 1 62.37 18.39 25.38
CA MET A 1 62.29 17.18 24.54
C MET A 1 61.17 16.33 25.12
N LEU A 2 60.01 16.36 24.47
CA LEU A 2 59.42 15.26 23.66
C LEU A 2 58.86 14.14 24.55
N ASN A 3 57.62 13.66 24.45
CA ASN A 3 56.35 14.09 23.84
C ASN A 3 55.32 13.05 24.34
N GLU A 4 54.08 13.48 24.53
CA GLU A 4 52.93 12.63 24.84
C GLU A 4 52.73 11.52 23.78
N VAL A 5 52.53 10.27 24.22
CA VAL A 5 52.03 9.20 23.36
C VAL A 5 50.60 8.90 23.77
N GLY A 6 49.67 9.58 23.09
CA GLY A 6 48.25 9.29 23.13
C GLY A 6 47.95 7.95 22.44
N LEU A 7 47.27 7.05 23.17
CA LEU A 7 46.67 5.86 22.59
C LEU A 7 45.40 6.26 21.83
N ASN A 8 45.56 6.49 20.53
CA ASN A 8 44.46 6.65 19.58
C ASN A 8 43.69 5.33 19.47
N GLY A 9 42.53 5.26 20.13
CA GLY A 9 41.52 4.25 19.83
C GLY A 9 40.99 4.45 18.42
N GLU A 10 41.35 3.55 17.51
CA GLU A 10 40.79 3.50 16.15
C GLU A 10 39.27 3.32 16.22
N LYS A 11 38.54 4.41 15.95
CA LYS A 11 37.10 4.34 15.66
C LYS A 11 36.93 3.55 14.36
N LYS A 12 36.46 2.30 14.46
CA LYS A 12 35.92 1.53 13.34
C LYS A 12 35.00 2.42 12.52
N LYS A 13 35.40 2.72 11.28
CA LYS A 13 34.60 3.46 10.30
C LYS A 13 33.25 2.75 10.16
N SER A 14 32.19 3.33 10.71
CA SER A 14 30.84 2.83 10.47
C SER A 14 30.56 2.92 8.99
N ALA A 15 30.11 1.82 8.39
CA ALA A 15 29.69 1.75 7.00
C ALA A 15 28.80 2.96 6.66
N HIS A 16 29.24 3.78 5.70
CA HIS A 16 28.42 4.86 5.17
C HIS A 16 27.23 4.25 4.42
N THR A 17 26.07 4.15 5.06
CA THR A 17 24.81 3.87 4.38
C THR A 17 23.89 5.06 4.53
N ASN A 18 24.00 6.01 3.60
CA ASN A 18 22.90 6.90 3.25
C ASN A 18 23.04 7.36 1.79
N LYS A 19 22.80 6.43 0.87
CA LYS A 19 22.25 6.81 -0.45
C LYS A 19 20.76 7.06 -0.23
N ASN A 20 20.29 8.27 -0.54
CA ASN A 20 18.90 8.70 -0.43
C ASN A 20 17.92 7.56 -0.78
N ARG A 21 17.18 7.06 0.21
CA ARG A 21 16.11 6.09 -0.02
C ARG A 21 14.91 6.82 -0.59
N GLU A 22 14.71 6.68 -1.90
CA GLU A 22 13.51 7.14 -2.58
C GLU A 22 12.31 6.27 -2.18
N SER A 23 11.16 6.89 -1.98
CA SER A 23 9.91 6.17 -1.70
C SER A 23 8.71 6.91 -2.29
N LYS A 24 7.68 6.15 -2.65
CA LYS A 24 6.37 6.64 -3.06
C LYS A 24 5.30 5.92 -2.24
N THR A 25 4.19 6.58 -1.99
CA THR A 25 3.01 5.94 -1.37
C THR A 25 2.10 5.37 -2.44
N LEU A 26 1.55 4.19 -2.17
CA LEU A 26 0.44 3.64 -2.95
C LEU A 26 -0.76 3.42 -2.05
N PHE A 27 -1.91 3.91 -2.48
CA PHE A 27 -3.21 3.45 -1.99
C PHE A 27 -3.62 2.25 -2.83
N GLY A 28 -4.18 1.24 -2.18
CA GLY A 28 -4.70 0.05 -2.84
C GLY A 28 -6.06 -0.34 -2.26
N ALA A 29 -6.90 -0.94 -3.09
CA ALA A 29 -8.15 -1.57 -2.70
C ALA A 29 -8.35 -2.83 -3.54
N LEU A 30 -8.66 -3.95 -2.88
CA LEU A 30 -8.91 -5.22 -3.54
C LEU A 30 -10.41 -5.51 -3.49
N SER A 31 -11.03 -5.75 -4.65
CA SER A 31 -12.43 -6.16 -4.70
C SER A 31 -12.56 -7.61 -4.25
N LEU A 32 -13.36 -7.88 -3.21
CA LEU A 32 -13.59 -9.24 -2.72
C LEU A 32 -14.35 -10.12 -3.74
N SER A 33 -15.19 -9.53 -4.57
CA SER A 33 -16.00 -10.27 -5.55
C SER A 33 -15.28 -10.53 -6.86
N THR A 34 -14.54 -9.54 -7.39
CA THR A 34 -13.88 -9.68 -8.69
C THR A 34 -12.38 -9.89 -8.60
N GLN A 35 -11.80 -9.84 -7.40
CA GLN A 35 -10.36 -9.86 -7.14
C GLN A 35 -9.57 -8.77 -7.87
N THR A 36 -10.25 -7.78 -8.47
CA THR A 36 -9.61 -6.66 -9.15
C THR A 36 -8.90 -5.77 -8.14
N PHE A 37 -7.64 -5.43 -8.42
CA PHE A 37 -6.84 -4.53 -7.62
C PHE A 37 -6.89 -3.11 -8.18
N TYR A 38 -7.46 -2.20 -7.42
CA TYR A 38 -7.47 -0.77 -7.68
C TYR A 38 -6.35 -0.11 -6.91
N TRP A 39 -5.68 0.87 -7.52
CA TRP A 39 -4.58 1.55 -6.86
C TRP A 39 -4.40 2.99 -7.32
N LYS A 40 -3.73 3.78 -6.50
CA LYS A 40 -3.33 5.16 -6.78
C LYS A 40 -1.96 5.46 -6.18
N GLN A 41 -1.03 5.90 -7.01
CA GLN A 41 0.27 6.41 -6.57
C GLN A 41 0.13 7.83 -6.03
N ALA A 42 0.97 8.17 -5.04
CA ALA A 42 1.20 9.52 -4.60
C ALA A 42 2.62 9.71 -4.04
N GLU A 43 3.07 10.96 -4.02
CA GLU A 43 4.32 11.34 -3.36
C GLU A 43 4.30 11.03 -1.87
N ARG A 44 3.18 11.36 -1.20
CA ARG A 44 2.97 11.11 0.23
C ARG A 44 1.52 10.71 0.50
N GLY A 45 1.35 9.74 1.40
CA GLY A 45 0.05 9.37 1.94
C GLY A 45 -0.56 10.49 2.76
N ASN A 46 -1.70 11.01 2.32
CA ASN A 46 -2.50 11.95 3.11
C ASN A 46 -3.99 11.81 2.78
N SER A 47 -4.82 12.41 3.63
CA SER A 47 -6.28 12.31 3.56
C SER A 47 -6.89 12.90 2.30
N LYS A 48 -6.27 13.92 1.68
CA LYS A 48 -6.76 14.48 0.41
C LYS A 48 -6.56 13.49 -0.74
N VAL A 49 -5.38 12.86 -0.80
CA VAL A 49 -5.09 11.82 -1.81
C VAL A 49 -5.97 10.60 -1.60
N PHE A 50 -6.22 10.22 -0.35
CA PHE A 50 -7.16 9.13 -0.04
C PHE A 50 -8.57 9.43 -0.57
N ILE A 51 -9.09 10.65 -0.38
CA ILE A 51 -10.38 11.06 -0.97
C ILE A 51 -10.36 11.00 -2.50
N GLN A 52 -9.27 11.43 -3.15
CA GLN A 52 -9.11 11.29 -4.60
C GLN A 52 -9.14 9.81 -5.03
N PHE A 53 -8.57 8.92 -4.23
CA PHE A 53 -8.64 7.48 -4.47
C PHE A 53 -10.09 6.95 -4.34
N LEU A 54 -10.85 7.40 -3.33
CA LEU A 54 -12.27 7.04 -3.20
C LEU A 54 -13.09 7.48 -4.43
N HIS A 55 -12.86 8.68 -4.95
CA HIS A 55 -13.49 9.11 -6.20
C HIS A 55 -13.10 8.25 -7.40
N GLN A 56 -11.83 7.84 -7.50
CA GLN A 56 -11.38 6.92 -8.56
C GLN A 56 -12.12 5.58 -8.49
N LEU A 57 -12.33 5.04 -7.28
CA LEU A 57 -13.11 3.81 -7.09
C LEU A 57 -14.57 3.99 -7.51
N HIS A 58 -15.20 5.10 -7.12
CA HIS A 58 -16.58 5.41 -7.51
C HIS A 58 -16.73 5.52 -9.04
N LYS A 59 -15.76 6.17 -9.71
CA LYS A 59 -15.73 6.25 -11.17
C LYS A 59 -15.57 4.88 -11.83
N ALA A 60 -14.79 3.98 -11.23
CA ALA A 60 -14.60 2.63 -11.75
C ALA A 60 -15.80 1.69 -11.52
N LYS A 61 -16.68 2.03 -10.57
CA LYS A 61 -17.91 1.30 -10.24
C LYS A 61 -19.09 2.27 -10.14
N PRO A 62 -19.50 2.90 -11.26
CA PRO A 62 -20.60 3.84 -11.25
C PRO A 62 -21.88 3.13 -10.76
N ASN A 63 -22.73 3.87 -10.06
CA ASN A 63 -24.03 3.41 -9.55
C ASN A 63 -23.95 2.26 -8.52
N LYS A 64 -22.78 1.97 -7.96
CA LYS A 64 -22.63 1.01 -6.87
C LYS A 64 -22.25 1.70 -5.57
N LYS A 65 -22.88 1.30 -4.46
CA LYS A 65 -22.39 1.61 -3.12
C LYS A 65 -21.10 0.82 -2.88
N ILE A 66 -20.08 1.52 -2.38
CA ILE A 66 -18.79 0.96 -2.00
C ILE A 66 -18.79 0.81 -0.49
N VAL A 67 -18.67 -0.41 0.00
CA VAL A 67 -18.38 -0.69 1.41
C VAL A 67 -16.91 -1.09 1.47
N MET A 68 -16.10 -0.32 2.19
CA MET A 68 -14.66 -0.53 2.29
C MET A 68 -14.28 -0.97 3.70
N ILE A 69 -13.71 -2.16 3.81
CA ILE A 69 -13.07 -2.64 5.03
C ILE A 69 -11.67 -2.02 5.09
N ILE A 70 -11.37 -1.28 6.15
CA ILE A 70 -10.14 -0.50 6.27
C ILE A 70 -9.52 -0.59 7.65
N ASP A 71 -8.21 -0.42 7.75
CA ASP A 71 -7.51 -0.35 9.02
C ASP A 71 -7.74 0.99 9.76
N ASN A 72 -7.11 1.12 10.92
CA ASN A 72 -7.24 2.29 11.78
C ASN A 72 -6.23 3.41 11.46
N GLY A 73 -5.66 3.43 10.24
CA GLY A 73 -4.70 4.44 9.83
C GLY A 73 -5.21 5.87 10.04
N SER A 74 -4.35 6.76 10.55
CA SER A 74 -4.71 8.15 10.89
C SER A 74 -5.27 8.94 9.71
N ILE A 75 -4.81 8.62 8.49
CA ILE A 75 -5.31 9.19 7.23
C ILE A 75 -6.82 8.95 7.08
N HIS A 76 -7.26 7.72 7.34
CA HIS A 76 -8.64 7.27 7.18
C HIS A 76 -9.56 7.86 8.26
N ARG A 77 -9.05 7.99 9.50
CA ARG A 77 -9.78 8.59 10.63
C ARG A 77 -9.77 10.13 10.67
N SER A 78 -9.15 10.79 9.70
CA SER A 78 -9.09 12.25 9.66
C SER A 78 -10.48 12.91 9.58
N LYS A 79 -10.61 14.11 10.16
CA LYS A 79 -11.87 14.89 10.12
C LYS A 79 -12.37 15.14 8.69
N ILE A 80 -11.47 15.32 7.72
CA ILE A 80 -11.86 15.59 6.34
C ILE A 80 -12.44 14.34 5.65
N VAL A 81 -11.90 13.15 5.96
CA VAL A 81 -12.42 11.89 5.44
C VAL A 81 -13.77 11.58 6.06
N ALA A 82 -13.91 11.75 7.38
CA ALA A 82 -15.19 11.56 8.06
C ALA A 82 -16.30 12.47 7.48
N LYS A 83 -16.00 13.76 7.27
CA LYS A 83 -16.92 14.70 6.60
C LYS A 83 -17.25 14.28 5.17
N PHE A 84 -16.25 13.82 4.42
CA PHE A 84 -16.45 13.35 3.06
C PHE A 84 -17.40 12.15 2.99
N VAL A 85 -17.16 11.12 3.83
CA VAL A 85 -17.99 9.90 3.86
C VAL A 85 -19.41 10.24 4.29
N LYS A 86 -19.61 11.09 5.31
CA LYS A 86 -20.95 11.53 5.73
C LYS A 86 -21.73 12.27 4.64
N LYS A 87 -21.04 12.94 3.71
CA LYS A 87 -21.66 13.71 2.61
C LYS A 87 -22.08 12.81 1.43
N HIS A 88 -21.54 11.60 1.31
CA HIS A 88 -21.68 10.78 0.11
C HIS A 88 -22.23 9.39 0.44
N GLU A 89 -23.49 9.14 0.08
CA GLU A 89 -24.18 7.87 0.39
C GLU A 89 -23.61 6.65 -0.36
N TRP A 90 -22.84 6.89 -1.43
CA TRP A 90 -22.22 5.82 -2.22
C TRP A 90 -20.98 5.21 -1.55
N ILE A 91 -20.51 5.72 -0.41
CA ILE A 91 -19.35 5.18 0.31
C ILE A 91 -19.66 4.97 1.78
N GLU A 92 -19.22 3.82 2.28
CA GLU A 92 -19.21 3.48 3.70
C GLU A 92 -17.85 2.87 4.07
N LEU A 93 -17.30 3.28 5.21
CA LEU A 93 -16.04 2.75 5.73
C LEU A 93 -16.30 1.90 6.97
N PHE A 94 -15.97 0.62 6.87
CA PHE A 94 -15.98 -0.31 7.98
C PHE A 94 -14.56 -0.44 8.54
N TYR A 95 -14.35 0.00 9.77
CA TYR A 95 -13.03 -0.06 10.40
C TYR A 95 -12.84 -1.41 11.08
N LEU A 96 -11.75 -2.09 10.76
CA LEU A 96 -11.35 -3.31 11.46
C LEU A 96 -11.10 -3.03 12.95
N PRO A 97 -11.26 -4.02 13.84
CA PRO A 97 -10.81 -3.92 15.22
C PRO A 97 -9.33 -3.51 15.29
N PRO A 98 -8.91 -2.74 16.31
CA PRO A 98 -7.50 -2.41 16.50
C PRO A 98 -6.61 -3.66 16.55
N TYR A 99 -5.39 -3.54 16.02
CA TYR A 99 -4.34 -4.58 16.06
C TYR A 99 -4.73 -5.93 15.44
N SER A 100 -5.59 -5.91 14.42
CA SER A 100 -6.09 -7.10 13.70
C SER A 100 -5.55 -7.18 12.25
N PRO A 101 -4.24 -7.06 11.98
CA PRO A 101 -3.69 -7.03 10.62
C PRO A 101 -3.92 -8.33 9.83
N GLU A 102 -4.05 -9.47 10.50
CA GLU A 102 -4.45 -10.75 9.91
C GLU A 102 -5.85 -10.71 9.28
N TYR A 103 -6.70 -9.76 9.71
CA TYR A 103 -8.03 -9.52 9.16
C TYR A 103 -8.04 -8.49 8.04
N ASN A 104 -6.89 -7.94 7.64
CA ASN A 104 -6.81 -7.08 6.46
C ASN A 104 -6.23 -7.86 5.26
N PRO A 105 -7.07 -8.46 4.40
CA PRO A 105 -6.60 -9.32 3.31
C PRO A 105 -5.68 -8.58 2.32
N ILE A 106 -5.80 -7.25 2.24
CA ILE A 106 -4.92 -6.46 1.38
C ILE A 106 -3.46 -6.53 1.85
N GLU A 107 -3.17 -6.78 3.13
CA GLU A 107 -1.80 -6.95 3.62
C GLU A 107 -1.16 -8.22 3.06
N LEU A 108 -1.93 -9.30 2.92
CA LEU A 108 -1.48 -10.51 2.23
C LEU A 108 -1.22 -10.22 0.75
N PHE A 109 -2.11 -9.47 0.10
CA PHE A 109 -1.91 -9.01 -1.27
C PHE A 109 -0.63 -8.19 -1.42
N TRP A 110 -0.39 -7.22 -0.54
CA TRP A 110 0.81 -6.38 -0.56
C TRP A 110 2.09 -7.19 -0.37
N LYS A 111 2.09 -8.15 0.57
CA LYS A 111 3.23 -9.06 0.78
C LYS A 111 3.52 -9.88 -0.47
N TRP A 112 2.49 -10.46 -1.08
CA TRP A 112 2.63 -11.22 -2.33
C TRP A 112 3.15 -10.36 -3.48
N LEU A 113 2.55 -9.18 -3.68
CA LEU A 113 2.91 -8.23 -4.73
C LEU A 113 4.37 -7.80 -4.59
N LYS A 114 4.80 -7.39 -3.38
CA LYS A 114 6.20 -7.02 -3.12
C LYS A 114 7.15 -8.17 -3.44
N ARG A 115 6.82 -9.40 -3.05
CA ARG A 115 7.65 -10.58 -3.32
C ARG A 115 7.80 -10.83 -4.82
N LYS A 116 6.71 -10.76 -5.60
CA LYS A 116 6.76 -10.97 -7.06
C LYS A 116 7.55 -9.87 -7.78
N ILE A 117 7.44 -8.62 -7.33
CA ILE A 117 8.15 -7.48 -7.94
C ILE A 117 9.64 -7.48 -7.61
N TYR A 118 10.02 -7.58 -6.34
CA TYR A 118 11.43 -7.53 -5.93
C TYR A 118 12.17 -8.85 -6.15
N GLY A 119 11.46 -9.99 -6.18
CA GLY A 119 12.08 -11.29 -6.43
C GLY A 119 12.50 -11.51 -7.89
N ALA A 120 12.00 -10.71 -8.82
CA ALA A 120 12.24 -10.87 -10.25
C ALA A 120 13.19 -9.82 -10.85
N SER A 121 13.52 -8.74 -10.13
CA SER A 121 14.27 -7.61 -10.71
C SER A 121 14.99 -6.78 -9.66
N GLY A 122 16.18 -6.29 -10.01
CA GLY A 122 16.82 -5.15 -9.35
C GLY A 122 16.37 -3.85 -10.01
N PHE A 123 16.13 -2.80 -9.22
CA PHE A 123 15.69 -1.50 -9.73
C PHE A 123 16.76 -0.45 -9.41
N SER A 124 17.11 0.39 -10.40
CA SER A 124 18.10 1.46 -10.20
C SER A 124 17.48 2.77 -9.70
N CYS A 125 16.18 2.97 -9.90
CA CYS A 125 15.42 4.12 -9.38
C CYS A 125 13.95 3.75 -9.12
N ILE A 126 13.24 4.62 -8.39
CA ILE A 126 11.84 4.37 -8.00
C ILE A 126 10.89 4.34 -9.21
N GLU A 127 11.17 5.07 -10.28
CA GLU A 127 10.35 5.12 -11.49
C GLU A 127 10.31 3.76 -12.19
N GLN A 128 11.45 3.05 -12.26
CA GLN A 128 11.50 1.71 -12.83
C GLN A 128 10.68 0.71 -11.99
N LEU A 129 10.77 0.81 -10.67
CA LEU A 129 9.95 0.00 -9.77
C LEU A 129 8.45 0.24 -10.03
N ILE A 130 8.03 1.51 -10.10
CA ILE A 130 6.64 1.88 -10.35
C ILE A 130 6.18 1.42 -11.74
N ALA A 131 7.02 1.53 -12.77
CA ALA A 131 6.69 1.06 -14.11
C ALA A 131 6.50 -0.46 -14.15
N CYS A 132 7.39 -1.23 -13.50
CA CYS A 132 7.27 -2.68 -13.37
C CYS A 132 6.00 -3.05 -12.59
N LEU A 133 5.76 -2.38 -11.46
CA LEU A 133 4.57 -2.56 -10.64
C LEU A 133 3.28 -2.31 -11.42
N ARG A 134 3.21 -1.21 -12.20
CA ARG A 134 2.06 -0.90 -13.06
C ARG A 134 1.81 -2.00 -14.09
N LYS A 135 2.87 -2.48 -14.76
CA LYS A 135 2.76 -3.56 -15.74
C LYS A 135 2.27 -4.86 -15.08
N PHE A 136 2.81 -5.20 -13.91
CA PHE A 136 2.42 -6.38 -13.17
C PHE A 136 0.96 -6.32 -12.70
N ILE A 137 0.52 -5.19 -12.14
CA ILE A 137 -0.88 -4.99 -11.73
C ILE A 137 -1.82 -5.10 -12.93
N TRP A 138 -1.42 -4.57 -14.10
CA TRP A 138 -2.20 -4.74 -15.32
C TRP A 138 -2.35 -6.22 -15.69
N HIS A 139 -1.25 -6.99 -15.72
CA HIS A 139 -1.32 -8.44 -15.96
C HIS A 139 -2.17 -9.18 -14.92
N TYR A 140 -2.09 -8.79 -13.64
CA TYR A 140 -2.92 -9.34 -12.58
C TYR A 140 -4.42 -9.09 -12.84
N ASN A 141 -4.80 -7.83 -13.10
CA ASN A 141 -6.19 -7.45 -13.32
C ASN A 141 -6.79 -8.05 -14.61
N GLU A 142 -5.96 -8.28 -15.64
CA GLU A 142 -6.36 -8.90 -16.90
C GLU A 142 -6.33 -10.44 -16.87
N ASN A 143 -6.09 -11.05 -15.70
CA ASN A 143 -5.95 -12.50 -15.54
C ASN A 143 -4.88 -13.13 -16.46
N ARG A 144 -3.76 -12.42 -16.66
CA ARG A 144 -2.64 -12.83 -17.53
C ARG A 144 -1.46 -13.43 -16.77
N LEU A 145 -1.59 -13.62 -15.46
CA LEU A 145 -0.55 -14.24 -14.65
C LEU A 145 -0.71 -15.76 -14.66
N ILE A 146 0.40 -16.49 -14.78
CA ILE A 146 0.43 -17.95 -14.71
C ILE A 146 0.12 -18.43 -13.28
N GLU A 147 0.62 -17.71 -12.27
CA GLU A 147 0.43 -18.02 -10.86
C GLU A 147 -0.08 -16.78 -10.09
N PRO A 148 -1.38 -16.45 -10.18
CA PRO A 148 -1.97 -15.41 -9.36
C PRO A 148 -2.07 -15.87 -7.90
N ILE A 149 -2.02 -14.92 -6.96
CA ILE A 149 -2.43 -15.21 -5.59
C ILE A 149 -3.90 -15.64 -5.58
N GLN A 150 -4.18 -16.74 -4.90
CA GLN A 150 -5.55 -17.19 -4.68
C GLN A 150 -5.99 -16.77 -3.29
N PHE A 151 -7.06 -16.00 -3.21
CA PHE A 151 -7.67 -15.65 -1.94
C PHE A 151 -8.86 -16.55 -1.67
N GLN A 152 -8.85 -17.19 -0.49
CA GLN A 152 -10.05 -17.81 0.06
C GLN A 152 -10.74 -16.79 0.96
N PHE A 153 -11.56 -15.91 0.37
CA PHE A 153 -12.24 -14.85 1.13
C PHE A 153 -13.43 -15.33 1.96
N ASN A 154 -13.68 -16.64 2.04
CA ASN A 154 -14.82 -17.23 2.78
C ASN A 154 -14.84 -16.81 4.26
N VAL A 155 -13.68 -16.50 4.84
CA VAL A 155 -13.59 -15.97 6.22
C VAL A 155 -14.16 -14.56 6.32
N TYR A 156 -14.02 -13.74 5.28
CA TYR A 156 -14.50 -12.35 5.24
C TYR A 156 -15.96 -12.23 4.82
N GLN A 157 -16.54 -13.26 4.21
CA GLN A 157 -17.99 -13.30 3.94
C GLN A 157 -18.81 -13.20 5.23
N LYS A 158 -18.27 -13.64 6.38
CA LYS A 158 -18.92 -13.52 7.69
C LYS A 158 -18.86 -12.11 8.30
N LEU A 159 -18.06 -11.20 7.71
CA LEU A 159 -17.90 -9.81 8.17
C LEU A 159 -18.80 -8.82 7.39
N LEU A 160 -19.49 -9.30 6.36
CA LEU A 160 -20.44 -8.56 5.53
C LEU A 160 -21.87 -8.98 5.91
#